data_AF-A0A371Y4Y3-F1
#
_entry.id   AF-A0A371Y4Y3-F1
#
_cell.length_a   1.000
_cell.length_b   1.000
_cell.length_c   1.000
_cell.angle_alpha   90.00
_cell.angle_beta   90.00
_cell.angle_gamma   90.00
#
_symmetry.space_group_name_H-M   'P 1'
#
loop_
_entity.id
_entity.type
_entity.pdbx_description
1 polymer ?
#
loop_
_entity_poly.entity_id
_entity_poly.type
_entity_poly.pdbx_seq_one_letter_code
_entity_poly.pdbx_strand_id
1 'polypeptide(L)'
;MDRIGAGGLPIPSTEWLGTTTPAGACIATLTSASFNQVYNASRDRGWRQAALARPGPCPLSVPATVMLGGTAWRRAIDYTEASSLMRQLGTACFIVIAQLTGLRPGEAAGLRSGCCTHPDLDSVEPGRHLITSTVYMTAHDADVNHRSEGEVRDVPWVAIARS
;
A
#
# COMPACT_ATOMS: atom_id res chain seq x y z
N MET A 1 -23.33 -19.24 1.73
CA MET A 1 -22.09 -20.01 1.45
C MET A 1 -22.23 -21.07 0.35
N ASP A 2 -23.43 -21.55 -0.01
CA ASP A 2 -23.60 -22.65 -0.99
C ASP A 2 -23.23 -22.33 -2.45
N ARG A 3 -23.16 -21.05 -2.83
CA ARG A 3 -22.91 -20.66 -4.23
C ARG A 3 -21.45 -20.76 -4.69
N ILE A 4 -20.47 -20.86 -3.78
CA ILE A 4 -19.03 -20.87 -4.15
C ILE A 4 -18.56 -22.26 -4.63
N GLY A 5 -19.20 -23.33 -4.15
CA GLY A 5 -18.87 -24.71 -4.53
C GLY A 5 -19.79 -25.30 -5.61
N ALA A 6 -21.10 -25.07 -5.49
CA ALA A 6 -22.12 -25.88 -6.14
C ALA A 6 -22.33 -25.63 -7.65
N GLY A 7 -21.78 -24.57 -8.24
CA GLY A 7 -22.14 -24.11 -9.59
C GLY A 7 -21.05 -24.15 -10.65
N GLY A 8 -19.91 -24.81 -10.43
CA GLY A 8 -18.79 -24.75 -11.40
C GLY A 8 -18.01 -23.41 -11.43
N LEU A 9 -18.44 -22.41 -10.64
CA LEU A 9 -17.89 -21.05 -10.65
C LEU A 9 -16.46 -20.98 -10.10
N PRO A 10 -15.56 -20.19 -10.71
CA PRO A 10 -14.20 -20.00 -10.21
C PRO A 10 -14.17 -19.66 -8.72
N ILE A 11 -13.26 -20.28 -7.97
CA ILE A 11 -13.10 -19.98 -6.54
C ILE A 11 -12.14 -18.81 -6.39
N PRO A 12 -12.48 -17.72 -5.69
CA PRO A 12 -11.53 -16.66 -5.40
C PRO A 12 -10.27 -17.26 -4.76
N SER A 13 -9.14 -17.11 -5.45
CA SER A 13 -7.90 -17.79 -5.13
C SER A 13 -6.74 -16.80 -4.97
N THR A 14 -5.74 -17.21 -4.22
CA THR A 14 -4.46 -16.51 -4.04
C THR A 14 -3.32 -17.51 -4.12
N GLU A 15 -2.12 -17.04 -4.45
CA GLU A 15 -0.92 -17.85 -4.29
C GLU A 15 -0.39 -17.72 -2.86
N TRP A 16 -0.03 -18.87 -2.28
CA TRP A 16 0.63 -18.96 -0.98
C TRP A 16 1.73 -20.02 -1.09
N LEU A 17 2.98 -19.61 -0.85
CA LEU A 17 4.17 -20.47 -1.00
C LEU A 17 4.22 -21.23 -2.34
N GLY A 18 3.89 -20.54 -3.44
CA GLY A 18 3.87 -21.12 -4.79
C GLY A 18 2.70 -22.08 -5.06
N THR A 19 1.76 -22.21 -4.12
CA THR A 19 0.56 -23.04 -4.28
C THR A 19 -0.69 -22.18 -4.37
N THR A 20 -1.57 -22.47 -5.31
CA THR A 20 -2.88 -21.83 -5.39
C THR A 20 -3.78 -22.31 -4.26
N THR A 21 -4.31 -21.36 -3.49
CA THR A 21 -5.16 -21.63 -2.33
C THR A 21 -6.39 -20.72 -2.35
N PRO A 22 -7.49 -21.10 -1.69
CA PRO A 22 -8.65 -20.21 -1.57
C PRO A 22 -8.28 -18.91 -0.86
N ALA A 23 -8.67 -17.77 -1.42
CA ALA A 23 -8.49 -16.46 -0.84
C ALA A 23 -9.48 -16.25 0.32
N GLY A 24 -9.14 -16.75 1.51
CA GLY A 24 -10.04 -16.77 2.67
C GLY A 24 -10.56 -15.39 3.08
N ALA A 25 -9.70 -14.36 3.09
CA ALA A 25 -10.08 -12.98 3.38
C ALA A 25 -11.08 -12.42 2.36
N CYS A 26 -10.86 -12.74 1.09
CA CYS A 26 -11.74 -12.37 0.00
C CYS A 26 -13.13 -12.98 0.16
N ILE A 27 -13.16 -14.29 0.38
CA ILE A 27 -14.38 -15.07 0.52
C ILE A 27 -15.16 -14.60 1.76
N ALA A 28 -14.47 -14.35 2.87
CA ALA A 28 -15.05 -13.80 4.09
C ALA A 28 -15.77 -12.48 3.80
N THR A 29 -15.10 -11.56 3.10
CA THR A 29 -15.65 -10.25 2.74
C THR A 29 -16.84 -10.38 1.78
N LEU A 30 -16.70 -11.16 0.70
CA LEU A 30 -17.75 -11.38 -0.31
C LEU A 30 -19.00 -12.06 0.27
N THR A 31 -18.84 -12.89 1.30
CA THR A 31 -19.94 -13.64 1.91
C THR A 31 -20.41 -13.06 3.24
N SER A 32 -19.78 -11.97 3.72
CA SER A 32 -19.98 -11.43 5.07
C SER A 32 -19.84 -12.49 6.18
N ALA A 33 -18.97 -13.48 5.97
CA ALA A 33 -18.72 -14.56 6.91
C ALA A 33 -17.44 -14.30 7.71
N SER A 34 -17.32 -14.92 8.88
CA SER A 34 -16.07 -14.88 9.64
C SER A 34 -14.99 -15.75 9.00
N PHE A 35 -13.72 -15.44 9.26
CA PHE A 35 -12.58 -16.25 8.83
C PHE A 35 -12.70 -17.72 9.26
N ASN A 36 -13.19 -17.99 10.48
CA ASN A 36 -13.38 -19.35 10.98
C ASN A 36 -14.46 -20.11 10.19
N GLN A 37 -15.56 -19.45 9.82
CA GLN A 37 -16.60 -20.07 9.00
C GLN A 37 -16.06 -20.41 7.60
N VAL A 38 -15.27 -19.51 7.01
CA VAL A 38 -14.63 -19.74 5.70
C VAL A 38 -13.60 -20.86 5.78
N TYR A 39 -12.79 -20.90 6.85
CA TYR A 39 -11.80 -21.95 7.06
C TYR A 39 -12.47 -23.32 7.19
N ASN A 40 -13.48 -23.45 8.04
CA ASN A 40 -14.23 -24.70 8.23
C ASN A 40 -14.91 -25.12 6.93
N ALA A 41 -15.59 -24.20 6.25
CA ALA A 41 -16.22 -24.48 4.96
C ALA A 41 -15.18 -24.90 3.90
N SER A 42 -14.00 -24.27 3.86
CA SER A 42 -12.94 -24.63 2.93
C SER A 42 -12.40 -26.04 3.18
N ARG A 43 -12.34 -26.47 4.44
CA ARG A 43 -11.91 -27.81 4.84
C ARG A 43 -12.96 -28.85 4.48
N ASP A 44 -14.21 -28.60 4.86
CA ASP A 44 -15.28 -29.59 4.77
C ASP A 44 -15.85 -29.73 3.34
N ARG A 45 -15.72 -28.69 2.50
CA ARG A 45 -16.30 -28.65 1.14
C ARG A 45 -15.28 -28.76 0.02
N GLY A 46 -14.03 -29.14 0.31
CA GLY A 46 -13.00 -29.42 -0.70
C GLY A 46 -12.57 -28.20 -1.53
N TRP A 47 -12.72 -26.97 -1.00
CA TRP A 47 -12.42 -25.75 -1.77
C TRP A 47 -10.95 -25.63 -2.16
N ARG A 48 -10.04 -26.29 -1.45
CA ARG A 48 -8.61 -26.34 -1.83
C ARG A 48 -8.39 -27.00 -3.19
N GLN A 49 -8.99 -28.17 -3.41
CA GLN A 49 -8.92 -28.88 -4.70
C GLN A 49 -9.60 -28.07 -5.80
N ALA A 50 -10.77 -27.49 -5.50
CA ALA A 50 -11.47 -26.67 -6.47
C ALA A 50 -10.72 -25.36 -6.79
N ALA A 51 -9.99 -24.74 -5.85
CA ALA A 51 -9.16 -23.57 -6.10
C ALA A 51 -7.98 -23.87 -7.04
N LEU A 52 -7.41 -25.08 -6.98
CA LEU A 52 -6.38 -25.56 -7.91
C LEU A 52 -6.97 -25.83 -9.31
N ALA A 53 -8.16 -26.44 -9.37
CA ALA A 53 -8.78 -26.79 -10.64
C ALA A 53 -9.40 -25.58 -11.37
N ARG A 54 -9.91 -24.60 -10.62
CA ARG A 54 -10.62 -23.43 -11.16
C ARG A 54 -10.34 -22.16 -10.34
N PRO A 55 -9.12 -21.63 -10.44
CA PRO A 55 -8.78 -20.37 -9.77
C PRO A 55 -9.63 -19.22 -10.32
N GLY A 56 -10.11 -18.37 -9.43
CA GLY A 56 -10.91 -17.19 -9.73
C GLY A 56 -10.28 -15.93 -9.16
N PRO A 57 -10.58 -14.76 -9.77
CA PRO A 57 -10.07 -13.48 -9.32
C PRO A 57 -10.67 -13.11 -7.95
N CYS A 58 -9.95 -12.27 -7.23
CA CYS A 58 -10.39 -11.65 -5.98
C CYS A 58 -10.31 -10.12 -6.12
N PRO A 59 -11.28 -9.46 -6.79
CA PRO A 59 -11.30 -8.02 -6.86
C PRO A 59 -11.57 -7.42 -5.47
N LEU A 60 -10.75 -6.45 -5.07
CA LEU A 60 -11.00 -5.60 -3.91
C LEU A 60 -12.29 -4.80 -4.13
N SER A 61 -13.06 -4.61 -3.06
CA SER A 61 -14.31 -3.82 -3.09
C SER A 61 -14.09 -2.31 -3.20
N VAL A 62 -12.84 -1.86 -3.26
CA VAL A 62 -12.47 -0.45 -3.35
C VAL A 62 -12.33 -0.06 -4.83
N PRO A 63 -13.07 0.95 -5.31
CA PRO A 63 -12.94 1.42 -6.68
C PRO A 63 -11.54 2.01 -6.92
N ALA A 64 -10.95 1.76 -8.08
CA ALA A 64 -9.75 2.46 -8.49
C ALA A 64 -10.13 3.89 -8.90
N THR A 65 -9.75 4.87 -8.08
CA THR A 65 -10.08 6.29 -8.27
C THR A 65 -9.12 7.01 -9.22
N VAL A 66 -8.02 6.37 -9.62
CA VAL A 66 -7.01 6.97 -10.48
C VAL A 66 -7.50 7.07 -11.92
N MET A 67 -7.39 8.27 -12.50
CA MET A 67 -7.66 8.54 -13.91
C MET A 67 -6.37 8.85 -14.66
N LEU A 68 -6.22 8.30 -15.86
CA LEU A 68 -5.14 8.56 -16.80
C LEU A 68 -5.75 9.10 -18.10
N GLY A 69 -5.47 10.35 -18.44
CA GLY A 69 -6.03 10.98 -19.65
C GLY A 69 -7.56 10.95 -19.73
N GLY A 70 -8.25 11.10 -18.58
CA GLY A 70 -9.71 11.04 -18.53
C GLY A 70 -10.32 9.63 -18.51
N THR A 71 -9.50 8.58 -18.60
CA THR A 71 -9.95 7.19 -18.51
C THR A 71 -9.55 6.58 -17.17
N ALA A 72 -10.43 5.76 -16.57
CA ALA A 72 -10.07 5.02 -15.37
C ALA A 72 -8.84 4.13 -15.66
N TRP A 73 -7.80 4.23 -14.82
CA TRP A 73 -6.57 3.44 -14.99
C TRP A 73 -6.87 1.94 -15.03
N ARG A 74 -7.85 1.50 -14.23
CA ARG A 74 -8.37 0.13 -14.23
C ARG A 74 -9.75 0.07 -13.62
N ARG A 75 -10.47 -1.02 -13.90
CA ARG A 75 -11.81 -1.26 -13.36
C ARG A 75 -11.80 -1.74 -11.90
N ALA A 76 -10.86 -2.61 -11.54
CA ALA A 76 -10.73 -3.16 -10.19
C ALA A 76 -9.27 -3.53 -9.90
N ILE A 77 -8.92 -3.57 -8.61
CA ILE A 77 -7.64 -4.06 -8.09
C ILE A 77 -7.85 -5.50 -7.65
N ASP A 78 -7.06 -6.46 -8.10
CA ASP A 78 -7.06 -7.79 -7.51
C ASP A 78 -6.30 -7.79 -6.16
N TYR A 79 -6.81 -8.53 -5.18
CA TYR A 79 -6.17 -8.70 -3.88
C TYR A 79 -4.73 -9.20 -4.02
N THR A 80 -4.48 -10.09 -4.99
CA THR A 80 -3.15 -10.68 -5.23
C THR A 80 -2.12 -9.67 -5.71
N GLU A 81 -2.53 -8.66 -6.50
CA GLU A 81 -1.63 -7.63 -7.02
C GLU A 81 -1.46 -6.43 -6.06
N ALA A 82 -2.36 -6.26 -5.09
CA ALA A 82 -2.40 -5.09 -4.22
C ALA A 82 -1.06 -4.82 -3.52
N SER A 83 -0.41 -5.87 -2.99
CA SER A 83 0.89 -5.74 -2.32
C SER A 83 2.01 -5.30 -3.25
N SER A 84 2.01 -5.79 -4.50
CA SER A 84 3.00 -5.44 -5.52
C SER A 84 2.84 -3.98 -5.95
N LEU A 85 1.60 -3.57 -6.18
CA LEU A 85 1.27 -2.20 -6.56
C LEU A 85 1.59 -1.20 -5.44
N MET A 86 1.30 -1.54 -4.19
CA MET A 86 1.68 -0.70 -3.04
C MET A 86 3.20 -0.54 -2.94
N ARG A 87 3.97 -1.61 -3.19
CA ARG A 87 5.43 -1.53 -3.23
C ARG A 87 5.92 -0.65 -4.38
N GLN A 88 5.40 -0.83 -5.59
CA GLN A 88 5.75 -0.02 -6.75
C GLN A 88 5.40 1.45 -6.55
N LEU A 89 4.23 1.74 -5.99
CA LEU A 89 3.81 3.09 -5.63
C LEU A 89 4.75 3.70 -4.60
N GLY A 90 5.09 2.95 -3.54
CA GLY A 90 6.06 3.38 -2.53
C GLY A 90 7.42 3.72 -3.14
N THR A 91 7.93 2.87 -4.05
CA THR A 91 9.19 3.13 -4.77
C THR A 91 9.10 4.35 -5.67
N ALA A 92 8.01 4.52 -6.43
CA ALA A 92 7.81 5.69 -7.29
C ALA A 92 7.75 6.98 -6.46
N CYS A 93 6.98 6.98 -5.36
CA CYS A 93 6.92 8.11 -4.43
C CYS A 93 8.29 8.41 -3.83
N PHE A 94 9.04 7.39 -3.41
CA PHE A 94 10.39 7.55 -2.89
C PHE A 94 11.33 8.23 -3.90
N ILE A 95 11.33 7.78 -5.17
CA ILE A 95 12.13 8.37 -6.24
C ILE A 95 11.74 9.84 -6.45
N VAL A 96 10.44 10.11 -6.55
CA VAL A 96 9.92 11.48 -6.76
C VAL A 96 10.30 12.39 -5.61
N ILE A 97 10.13 11.95 -4.36
CA ILE A 97 10.50 12.71 -3.17
C ILE A 97 12.01 13.01 -3.17
N ALA A 98 12.85 11.99 -3.35
CA ALA A 98 14.30 12.16 -3.39
C ALA A 98 14.72 13.15 -4.49
N GLN A 99 14.13 13.04 -5.68
CA GLN A 99 14.42 13.91 -6.82
C GLN A 99 13.98 15.37 -6.62
N LEU A 100 12.79 15.59 -6.06
CA LEU A 100 12.22 16.94 -5.91
C LEU A 100 12.77 17.71 -4.71
N THR A 101 13.28 17.02 -3.69
CA THR A 101 13.75 17.64 -2.43
C THR A 101 15.26 17.60 -2.26
N GLY A 102 15.95 16.67 -2.93
CA GLY A 102 17.35 16.34 -2.63
C GLY A 102 17.56 15.56 -1.33
N LEU A 103 16.49 15.04 -0.71
CA LEU A 103 16.54 14.17 0.48
C LEU A 103 17.48 12.97 0.27
N ARG A 104 18.26 12.61 1.30
CA ARG A 104 19.04 11.37 1.25
C ARG A 104 18.09 10.15 1.32
N PRO A 105 18.43 9.03 0.67
CA PRO A 105 17.63 7.80 0.71
C PRO A 105 17.18 7.35 2.11
N GLY A 106 18.07 7.40 3.10
CA GLY A 106 17.73 7.01 4.48
C GLY A 106 16.71 7.93 5.16
N GLU A 107 16.71 9.22 4.82
CA GLU A 107 15.79 10.21 5.38
C GLU A 107 14.42 10.11 4.70
N ALA A 108 14.40 9.99 3.36
CA ALA A 108 13.17 9.76 2.61
C ALA A 108 12.46 8.45 3.02
N ALA A 109 13.21 7.40 3.35
CA ALA A 109 12.67 6.15 3.88
C ALA A 109 12.12 6.28 5.32
N GLY A 110 12.60 7.27 6.09
CA GLY A 110 12.19 7.55 7.46
C GLY A 110 10.92 8.40 7.59
N LEU A 111 10.41 8.95 6.49
CA LEU A 111 9.24 9.84 6.51
C LEU A 111 8.01 9.18 7.15
N ARG A 112 7.24 9.99 7.89
CA ARG A 112 6.03 9.57 8.60
C ARG A 112 4.80 10.25 8.00
N SER A 113 3.63 9.63 8.20
CA SER A 113 2.36 10.29 7.84
C SER A 113 2.27 11.65 8.53
N GLY A 114 1.86 12.68 7.79
CA GLY A 114 1.82 14.07 8.28
C GLY A 114 3.13 14.85 8.15
N CYS A 115 4.19 14.27 7.56
CA CYS A 115 5.46 14.98 7.35
C CYS A 115 5.39 16.13 6.35
N CYS A 116 4.38 16.18 5.49
CA CYS A 116 4.17 17.24 4.52
C CYS A 116 3.21 18.29 5.10
N THR A 117 3.72 19.49 5.37
CA THR A 117 2.86 20.63 5.74
C THR A 117 2.32 21.25 4.46
N HIS A 118 1.00 21.38 4.35
CA HIS A 118 0.37 22.05 3.20
C HIS A 118 0.68 23.55 3.26
N PRO A 119 1.17 24.17 2.18
CA PRO A 119 1.35 25.61 2.16
C PRO A 119 -0.01 26.28 2.29
N ASP A 120 -0.02 27.43 2.96
CA ASP A 120 -1.21 28.26 3.04
C ASP A 120 -1.58 28.73 1.62
N LEU A 121 -2.76 28.30 1.16
CA LEU A 121 -3.27 28.60 -0.18
C LEU A 121 -3.78 30.05 -0.29
N ASP A 122 -4.02 30.73 0.83
CA ASP A 122 -4.52 32.11 0.88
C ASP A 122 -3.39 33.15 0.93
N SER A 123 -2.13 32.70 0.90
CA SER A 123 -0.94 33.55 0.88
C SER A 123 -0.68 34.14 -0.52
N VAL A 124 -0.29 35.42 -0.58
CA VAL A 124 -0.02 36.18 -1.82
C VAL A 124 1.08 35.55 -2.68
N GLU A 125 1.97 34.77 -2.08
CA GLU A 125 2.80 33.78 -2.78
C GLU A 125 2.46 32.38 -2.26
N PRO A 126 2.10 31.41 -3.12
CA PRO A 126 1.88 30.04 -2.67
C PRO A 126 3.18 29.51 -2.06
N GLY A 127 3.14 29.25 -0.75
CA GLY A 127 4.29 28.74 -0.02
C GLY A 127 4.79 27.42 -0.62
N ARG A 128 6.09 27.15 -0.46
CA ARG A 128 6.66 25.86 -0.89
C ARG A 128 6.22 24.75 0.06
N HIS A 129 5.99 23.54 -0.47
CA HIS A 129 5.74 22.37 0.38
C HIS A 129 6.98 22.08 1.25
N LEU A 130 6.77 22.11 2.57
CA LEU A 130 7.79 21.78 3.56
C LEU A 130 7.63 20.32 3.99
N ILE A 131 8.72 19.57 3.94
CA ILE A 131 8.78 18.17 4.35
C ILE A 131 9.68 18.04 5.58
N THR A 132 9.08 17.67 6.70
CA THR A 132 9.77 17.43 7.97
C THR A 132 10.24 15.98 8.02
N SER A 133 11.55 15.76 8.19
CA SER A 133 12.16 14.43 8.28
C SER A 133 13.03 14.31 9.51
N THR A 134 13.15 13.08 10.01
CA THR A 134 14.15 12.70 11.01
C THR A 134 15.49 12.43 10.32
N VAL A 135 16.58 12.96 10.88
CA VAL A 135 17.96 12.73 10.46
C VAL A 135 18.58 11.74 11.41
N TYR A 136 19.17 10.67 10.88
CA TYR A 136 19.77 9.62 11.70
C TYR A 136 21.29 9.76 11.81
N MET A 137 21.98 10.11 10.71
CA MET A 137 23.43 9.99 10.63
C MET A 137 24.22 11.00 11.46
N THR A 138 23.67 12.19 11.71
CA THR A 138 24.31 13.26 12.50
C THR A 138 23.63 13.49 13.84
N ALA A 139 22.67 12.64 14.22
CA ALA A 139 21.99 12.75 15.49
C ALA A 139 22.94 12.24 16.58
N HIS A 140 23.51 13.18 17.33
CA HIS A 140 24.29 12.90 18.53
C HIS A 140 23.55 13.46 19.75
N ASP A 141 23.63 12.78 20.88
CA ASP A 141 23.16 13.35 22.15
C ASP A 141 24.17 14.35 22.72
N ALA A 142 23.82 14.96 23.86
CA ALA A 142 24.68 15.92 24.56
C ALA A 142 26.03 15.32 25.00
N ASP A 143 26.12 13.98 25.05
CA ASP A 143 27.31 13.23 25.43
C ASP A 143 28.08 12.71 24.19
N VAL A 144 27.75 13.20 22.98
CA VAL A 144 28.34 12.83 21.67
C VAL A 144 28.06 11.38 21.25
N ASN A 145 27.15 10.68 21.92
CA ASN A 145 26.75 9.34 21.50
C ASN A 145 25.75 9.41 20.35
N HIS A 146 25.83 8.44 19.44
CA HIS A 146 24.92 8.35 18.30
C HIS A 146 23.49 8.03 18.76
N ARG A 147 22.52 8.86 18.36
CA ARG A 147 21.10 8.66 18.64
C ARG A 147 20.44 7.83 17.54
N SER A 148 20.27 6.55 17.80
CA SER A 148 19.59 5.61 16.91
C SER A 148 18.13 5.96 16.61
N GLU A 149 17.48 6.77 17.47
CA GLU A 149 16.11 7.26 17.27
C GLU A 149 16.00 8.38 16.21
N GLY A 150 17.13 9.01 15.86
CA GLY A 150 17.20 10.16 14.96
C GLY A 150 16.73 11.46 15.61
N GLU A 151 17.03 12.59 14.97
CA GLU A 151 16.62 13.93 15.40
C GLU A 151 15.80 14.63 14.30
N VAL A 152 14.75 15.38 14.68
CA VAL A 152 13.99 16.18 13.71
C VAL A 152 14.87 17.33 13.23
N ARG A 153 14.99 17.50 11.92
CA ARG A 153 15.83 18.56 11.35
C ARG A 153 15.27 19.96 11.64
N ASP A 154 16.12 20.87 12.09
CA ASP A 154 15.78 22.30 12.31
C ASP A 154 15.32 23.02 11.03
N VAL A 155 15.90 22.66 9.87
CA VAL A 155 15.54 23.23 8.57
C VAL A 155 14.82 22.16 7.74
N PRO A 156 13.51 22.30 7.48
CA PRO A 156 12.75 21.33 6.71
C PRO A 156 13.20 21.29 5.25
N TRP A 157 12.97 20.17 4.59
CA TRP A 157 13.23 20.04 3.16
C TRP A 157 12.18 20.80 2.36
N VAL A 158 12.64 21.50 1.33
CA VAL A 158 11.80 22.29 0.45
C VAL A 158 11.66 21.55 -0.87
N ALA A 159 10.43 21.17 -1.25
CA ALA A 159 10.20 20.62 -2.58
C ALA A 159 10.37 21.72 -3.64
N ILE A 160 11.19 21.46 -4.66
CA ILE A 160 11.37 22.37 -5.79
C ILE A 160 10.31 22.01 -6.84
N ALA A 161 9.27 22.84 -6.97
CA ALA A 161 8.40 22.78 -8.13
C ALA A 161 9.19 23.25 -9.36
N ARG A 162 9.40 22.37 -10.35
CA ARG A 162 9.86 22.81 -11.67
C ARG A 162 8.64 23.32 -12.45
N SER A 163 8.62 24.63 -12.68
CA SER A 163 7.72 25.32 -13.60
C SER A 163 7.97 24.92 -15.04
#